data_AF-A0A6L5EGZ1-F1
#
_entry.id   AF-A0A6L5EGZ1-F1
#
_cell.length_a   1.000
_cell.length_b   1.000
_cell.length_c   1.000
_cell.angle_alpha   90.00
_cell.angle_beta   90.00
_cell.angle_gamma   90.00
#
_symmetry.space_group_name_H-M   'P 1'
#
loop_
_entity.id
_entity.type
_entity.pdbx_description
1 polymer ?
#
loop_
_entity_poly.entity_id
_entity_poly.type
_entity_poly.pdbx_seq_one_letter_code
_entity_poly.pdbx_strand_id
1 'polypeptide(L)'
;VYWSWSSESALAEAEIEYHDLVSTSLYYANKVKDGKGVLDTDTYIVVWTTTPFTITASRGLTVGADIDYVLVQPAGEARKFVVAAELLTSLSEKFGWADVQVLETYRGQELNHIVTEHPWDTAVEELVILGDHVTTDSGTGIVHTAPG
;
A
#
# COMPACT_ATOMS: atom_id res chain seq x y z
N VAL A 1 -7.59 -4.24 -20.85
CA VAL A 1 -8.35 -3.54 -21.91
C VAL A 1 -8.34 -2.06 -21.55
N TYR A 2 -7.93 -1.18 -22.45
CA TYR A 2 -7.98 0.27 -22.20
C TYR A 2 -9.35 0.79 -22.64
N TRP A 3 -10.07 1.48 -21.77
CA TRP A 3 -11.40 2.01 -22.05
C TRP A 3 -11.35 3.54 -22.16
N SER A 4 -11.82 4.10 -23.27
CA SER A 4 -11.98 5.54 -23.44
C SER A 4 -13.41 5.94 -23.13
N TRP A 5 -13.58 6.76 -22.08
CA TRP A 5 -14.87 7.35 -21.74
C TRP A 5 -15.37 8.33 -22.82
N SER A 6 -14.47 8.99 -23.55
CA SER A 6 -14.85 9.95 -24.60
C SER A 6 -15.32 9.27 -25.88
N SER A 7 -14.82 8.06 -26.15
CA SER A 7 -15.15 7.28 -27.35
C SER A 7 -16.12 6.14 -27.08
N GLU A 8 -16.45 5.88 -25.81
CA GLU A 8 -17.29 4.77 -25.34
C GLU A 8 -16.89 3.40 -25.92
N SER A 9 -15.59 3.21 -26.13
CA SER A 9 -15.02 2.01 -26.75
C SER A 9 -13.73 1.59 -26.06
N ALA A 10 -13.44 0.29 -26.17
CA ALA A 10 -12.10 -0.23 -25.92
C ALA A 10 -11.14 0.32 -27.00
N LEU A 11 -9.98 0.79 -26.57
CA LEU A 11 -8.88 1.21 -27.43
C LEU A 11 -7.82 0.11 -27.49
N ALA A 12 -7.23 -0.06 -28.67
CA ALA A 12 -6.03 -0.85 -28.83
C ALA A 12 -4.81 -0.06 -28.32
N GLU A 13 -3.75 -0.75 -27.91
CA GLU A 13 -2.51 -0.11 -27.41
C GLU A 13 -1.90 0.87 -28.43
N ALA A 14 -2.03 0.58 -29.73
CA ALA A 14 -1.55 1.45 -30.81
C ALA A 14 -2.30 2.78 -30.95
N GLU A 15 -3.44 2.94 -30.29
CA GLU A 15 -4.28 4.15 -30.32
C GLU A 15 -4.04 5.06 -29.11
N ILE A 16 -3.10 4.70 -28.22
CA ILE A 16 -2.83 5.42 -26.97
C ILE A 16 -1.73 6.46 -27.19
N GLU A 17 -2.06 7.71 -26.91
CA GLU A 17 -1.09 8.81 -26.80
C GLU A 17 -0.82 9.13 -25.33
N TYR A 18 0.46 9.24 -24.96
CA TYR A 18 0.87 9.55 -23.59
C TYR A 18 1.00 11.05 -23.40
N HIS A 19 0.34 11.57 -22.36
CA HIS A 19 0.46 12.95 -21.93
C HIS A 19 0.81 13.00 -20.45
N ASP A 20 1.67 13.94 -20.08
CA ASP A 20 2.00 14.19 -18.68
C ASP A 20 0.82 14.83 -17.96
N LEU A 21 0.36 14.19 -16.89
CA LEU A 21 -0.71 14.68 -16.04
C LEU A 21 -0.29 14.64 -14.58
N VAL A 22 -0.53 15.74 -13.87
CA VAL A 22 -0.31 15.80 -12.42
C VAL A 22 -1.50 15.14 -11.74
N SER A 23 -1.32 13.90 -11.27
CA SER A 23 -2.35 13.18 -10.53
C SER A 23 -2.29 13.46 -9.04
N THR A 24 -3.45 13.47 -8.39
CA THR A 24 -3.54 13.44 -6.92
C THR A 24 -3.12 12.06 -6.43
N SER A 25 -2.16 12.01 -5.52
CA SER A 25 -1.80 10.78 -4.83
C SER A 25 -2.33 10.79 -3.40
N LEU A 26 -2.63 9.60 -2.89
CA LEU A 26 -3.20 9.41 -1.56
C LEU A 26 -2.45 8.29 -0.84
N TYR A 27 -2.22 8.52 0.45
CA TYR A 27 -1.70 7.52 1.38
C TYR A 27 -2.83 7.17 2.35
N TYR A 28 -3.04 5.89 2.57
CA TYR A 28 -4.02 5.39 3.53
C TYR A 28 -3.43 4.21 4.30
N ALA A 29 -4.04 3.88 5.44
CA ALA A 29 -3.50 2.90 6.36
C ALA A 29 -4.55 1.84 6.70
N ASN A 30 -4.25 0.57 6.41
CA ASN A 30 -5.16 -0.55 6.63
C ASN A 30 -4.82 -1.24 7.93
N LYS A 31 -5.83 -1.41 8.79
CA LYS A 31 -5.63 -2.04 10.10
C LYS A 31 -5.42 -3.54 9.93
N VAL A 32 -4.44 -4.11 10.62
CA VAL A 32 -4.23 -5.57 10.65
C VAL A 32 -5.32 -6.21 11.51
N LYS A 33 -6.02 -7.20 10.94
CA LYS A 33 -7.03 -8.02 11.62
C LYS A 33 -6.44 -9.31 12.16
N ASP A 34 -5.72 -10.02 11.30
CA ASP A 34 -5.01 -11.25 11.64
C ASP A 34 -3.58 -11.16 11.11
N GLY A 35 -2.65 -10.84 12.01
CA GLY A 35 -1.24 -10.75 11.70
C GLY A 35 -0.49 -12.08 11.78
N LYS A 36 -1.18 -13.22 11.98
CA LYS A 36 -0.60 -14.57 12.04
C LYS A 36 0.58 -14.74 13.01
N GLY A 37 0.61 -13.92 14.06
CA GLY A 37 1.70 -13.90 15.05
C GLY A 37 2.96 -13.13 14.61
N VAL A 38 2.96 -12.54 13.42
CA VAL A 38 4.01 -11.63 12.92
C VAL A 38 3.67 -10.19 13.26
N LEU A 39 2.42 -9.76 13.02
CA LEU A 39 1.97 -8.40 13.33
C LEU A 39 0.87 -8.38 14.41
N ASP A 40 0.93 -7.36 15.26
CA ASP A 40 -0.14 -7.07 16.22
C ASP A 40 -1.38 -6.48 15.53
N THR A 41 -2.56 -6.62 16.14
CA THR A 41 -3.82 -6.04 15.65
C THR A 41 -3.90 -4.52 15.74
N ASP A 42 -2.97 -3.86 16.45
CA ASP A 42 -2.84 -2.40 16.51
C ASP A 42 -1.83 -1.85 15.49
N THR A 43 -1.45 -2.69 14.52
CA THR A 43 -0.59 -2.35 13.40
C THR A 43 -1.40 -1.91 12.20
N TYR A 44 -0.88 -0.94 11.47
CA TYR A 44 -1.47 -0.39 10.26
C TYR A 44 -0.49 -0.50 9.09
N ILE A 45 -0.95 -1.02 7.96
CA ILE A 45 -0.15 -1.13 6.74
C ILE A 45 -0.39 0.11 5.89
N VAL A 46 0.66 0.89 5.62
CA VAL A 46 0.52 2.14 4.85
C VAL A 46 0.66 1.85 3.36
N VAL A 47 -0.38 2.20 2.61
CA VAL A 47 -0.51 1.92 1.20
C VAL A 47 -0.60 3.23 0.44
N TRP A 48 0.05 3.27 -0.72
CA TRP A 48 0.06 4.43 -1.59
C TRP A 48 -0.66 4.14 -2.91
N THR A 49 -1.40 5.14 -3.41
CA THR A 49 -2.00 5.08 -4.74
C THR A 49 -2.08 6.44 -5.40
N THR A 50 -1.97 6.46 -6.73
CA THR A 50 -2.20 7.64 -7.58
C THR A 50 -3.62 7.69 -8.16
N THR A 51 -4.44 6.67 -7.89
CA THR A 51 -5.82 6.53 -8.37
C THR A 51 -6.78 6.29 -7.20
N PRO A 52 -7.07 7.31 -6.36
CA PRO A 52 -7.86 7.13 -5.13
C PRO A 52 -9.24 6.50 -5.33
N PHE A 53 -9.86 6.70 -6.50
CA PHE A 53 -11.16 6.12 -6.82
C PHE A 53 -11.15 4.58 -6.90
N THR A 54 -9.98 3.96 -7.04
CA THR A 54 -9.84 2.49 -7.12
C THR A 54 -9.83 1.82 -5.75
N ILE A 55 -9.67 2.58 -4.67
CA ILE A 55 -9.51 1.96 -3.35
C ILE A 55 -10.78 1.23 -2.91
N THR A 56 -11.96 1.73 -3.28
CA THR A 56 -13.24 1.04 -2.99
C THR A 56 -13.36 -0.35 -3.62
N ALA A 57 -12.58 -0.62 -4.66
CA ALA A 57 -12.51 -1.92 -5.33
C ALA A 57 -11.28 -2.74 -4.89
N SER A 58 -10.51 -2.27 -3.92
CA SER A 58 -9.35 -2.98 -3.38
C SER A 58 -9.79 -4.29 -2.73
N ARG A 59 -9.06 -5.36 -3.03
CA ARG A 59 -9.31 -6.73 -2.55
C ARG A 59 -8.09 -7.37 -1.90
N GLY A 60 -6.96 -6.67 -1.88
CA GLY A 60 -5.72 -7.19 -1.34
C GLY A 60 -4.61 -6.16 -1.37
N LEU A 61 -3.54 -6.45 -0.63
CA LEU A 61 -2.33 -5.64 -0.56
C LEU A 61 -1.17 -6.46 -1.10
N THR A 62 -0.39 -5.91 -2.00
CA THR A 62 0.78 -6.57 -2.57
C THR A 62 2.05 -5.99 -1.97
N VAL A 63 2.92 -6.89 -1.51
CA VAL A 63 4.27 -6.59 -1.00
C VAL A 63 5.32 -7.32 -1.84
N GLY A 64 6.51 -6.75 -1.96
CA GLY A 64 7.62 -7.40 -2.66
C GLY A 64 8.29 -8.43 -1.75
N ALA A 65 8.48 -9.66 -2.24
CA ALA A 65 9.07 -10.75 -1.45
C ALA A 65 10.50 -10.43 -0.97
N ASP A 66 11.27 -9.69 -1.77
CA ASP A 66 12.66 -9.35 -1.50
C ASP A 66 12.86 -7.96 -0.88
N ILE A 67 11.77 -7.27 -0.53
CA ILE A 67 11.81 -5.95 0.10
C ILE A 67 11.81 -6.13 1.62
N ASP A 68 12.62 -5.32 2.30
CA ASP A 68 12.62 -5.24 3.76
C ASP A 68 11.58 -4.19 4.21
N TYR A 69 10.69 -4.62 5.10
CA TYR A 69 9.64 -3.82 5.70
C TYR A 69 9.95 -3.58 7.16
N VAL A 70 9.65 -2.39 7.65
CA VAL A 70 9.89 -1.98 9.03
C VAL A 70 8.57 -1.64 9.71
N LEU A 71 8.41 -2.16 10.92
CA LEU A 71 7.36 -1.77 11.83
C LEU A 71 7.85 -0.58 12.64
N VAL A 72 7.18 0.55 12.48
CA VAL A 72 7.59 1.82 13.08
C VAL A 72 6.51 2.40 13.97
N GLN A 73 6.95 3.06 15.02
CA GLN A 73 6.09 3.82 15.91
C GLN A 73 6.60 5.27 15.99
N PRO A 74 5.87 6.23 15.40
CA PRO A 74 6.15 7.65 15.57
C PRO A 74 5.98 8.08 17.03
N ALA A 75 6.84 8.98 17.52
CA ALA A 75 6.70 9.49 18.88
C ALA A 75 5.42 10.33 19.02
N GLY A 76 4.56 9.96 19.97
CA GLY A 76 3.26 10.61 20.19
C GLY A 76 2.07 9.88 19.57
N GLU A 77 2.30 8.85 18.76
CA GLU A 77 1.24 7.95 18.28
C GLU A 77 1.29 6.59 18.99
N ALA A 78 0.12 6.10 19.41
CA ALA A 78 -0.02 4.74 19.94
C ALA A 78 -0.09 3.67 18.83
N ARG A 79 -0.27 4.10 17.57
CA ARG A 79 -0.43 3.22 16.41
C ARG A 79 0.94 2.85 15.85
N LYS A 80 1.06 1.61 15.39
CA LYS A 80 2.25 1.13 14.69
C LYS A 80 1.98 1.13 13.19
N PHE A 81 2.97 1.47 12.39
CA PHE A 81 2.86 1.52 10.93
C PHE A 81 3.87 0.60 10.26
N VAL A 82 3.48 -0.06 9.18
CA VAL A 82 4.38 -0.86 8.35
C VAL A 82 4.63 -0.13 7.04
N VAL A 83 5.91 0.09 6.74
CA VAL A 83 6.40 0.73 5.52
C VAL A 83 7.67 0.03 5.03
N ALA A 84 8.02 0.18 3.75
CA ALA A 84 9.32 -0.29 3.27
C ALA A 84 10.47 0.49 3.93
N ALA A 85 11.54 -0.21 4.32
CA ALA A 85 12.68 0.37 5.04
C ALA A 85 13.34 1.53 4.28
N GLU A 86 13.50 1.38 2.96
CA GLU A 86 14.10 2.40 2.10
C GLU A 86 13.28 3.69 2.02
N LEU A 87 11.96 3.58 2.16
CA LEU A 87 11.03 4.71 2.03
C LEU A 87 10.72 5.38 3.37
N LEU A 88 11.18 4.81 4.49
CA LEU A 88 10.90 5.32 5.83
C LEU A 88 11.27 6.78 6.00
N THR A 89 12.46 7.19 5.57
CA THR A 89 12.94 8.58 5.73
C THR A 89 12.05 9.56 4.96
N SER A 90 11.74 9.24 3.69
CA SER A 90 10.88 10.10 2.87
C SER A 90 9.46 10.18 3.41
N LEU A 91 8.91 9.06 3.87
CA LEU A 91 7.57 9.02 4.46
C LEU A 91 7.50 9.76 5.79
N SER A 92 8.54 9.66 6.62
CA SER A 92 8.60 10.38 7.90
C SER A 92 8.58 11.89 7.70
N GLU A 93 9.34 12.40 6.72
CA GLU A 93 9.30 13.82 6.35
C GLU A 93 7.93 14.24 5.81
N LYS A 94 7.31 13.42 4.95
CA LYS A 94 6.00 13.71 4.35
C LYS A 94 4.87 13.72 5.36
N PHE A 95 4.86 12.77 6.30
CA PHE A 95 3.84 12.66 7.33
C PHE A 95 4.12 13.56 8.54
N GLY A 96 5.30 14.18 8.59
CA GLY A 96 5.72 14.99 9.74
C GLY A 96 5.94 14.15 11.00
N TRP A 97 6.31 12.88 10.83
CA TRP A 97 6.62 11.99 11.95
C TRP A 97 7.96 12.40 12.58
N ALA A 98 7.91 12.80 13.85
CA ALA A 98 9.08 13.07 14.67
C ALA A 98 9.48 11.82 15.46
N ASP A 99 10.78 11.58 15.61
CA ASP A 99 11.37 10.51 16.42
C ASP A 99 10.75 9.12 16.16
N VAL A 100 10.78 8.68 14.90
CA VAL A 100 10.25 7.39 14.49
C VAL A 100 11.12 6.25 15.03
N GLN A 101 10.56 5.43 15.90
CA GLN A 101 11.23 4.24 16.42
C GLN A 101 10.91 3.03 15.55
N VAL A 102 11.96 2.36 15.06
CA VAL A 102 11.84 1.05 14.40
C VAL A 102 11.76 -0.01 15.50
N LEU A 103 10.62 -0.70 15.57
CA LEU A 103 10.39 -1.76 16.54
C LEU A 103 10.93 -3.09 16.03
N GLU A 104 10.55 -3.47 14.82
CA GLU A 104 10.92 -4.74 14.18
C GLU A 104 11.08 -4.56 12.67
N THR A 105 11.83 -5.48 12.05
CA THR A 105 12.04 -5.53 10.60
C THR A 105 11.63 -6.91 10.12
N TYR A 106 10.89 -6.96 9.02
CA TYR A 106 10.37 -8.16 8.39
C TYR A 106 10.75 -8.19 6.92
N ARG A 107 11.03 -9.39 6.41
CA ARG A 107 11.10 -9.62 4.98
C ARG A 107 9.68 -9.67 4.41
N GLY A 108 9.47 -9.17 3.19
CA GLY A 108 8.13 -9.21 2.58
C GLY A 108 7.49 -10.60 2.54
N GLN A 109 8.30 -11.66 2.41
CA GLN A 109 7.83 -13.05 2.52
C GLN A 109 7.17 -13.39 3.86
N GLU A 110 7.60 -12.77 4.96
CA GLU A 110 7.05 -13.00 6.30
C GLU A 110 5.69 -12.32 6.48
N LEU A 111 5.43 -11.26 5.71
CA LEU A 111 4.16 -10.55 5.71
C LEU A 111 3.09 -11.23 4.83
N ASN A 112 3.43 -12.33 4.16
CA ASN A 112 2.54 -13.01 3.25
C ASN A 112 1.32 -13.63 3.96
N HIS A 113 0.15 -13.49 3.34
CA HIS A 113 -1.14 -13.95 3.83
C HIS A 113 -1.57 -13.36 5.19
N ILE A 114 -1.06 -12.18 5.56
CA ILE A 114 -1.65 -11.38 6.65
C ILE A 114 -3.01 -10.85 6.20
N VAL A 115 -3.97 -10.79 7.13
CA VAL A 115 -5.31 -10.26 6.85
C VAL A 115 -5.43 -8.85 7.42
N THR A 116 -5.79 -7.91 6.57
CA THR A 116 -6.10 -6.52 6.94
C THR A 116 -7.57 -6.21 6.71
N GLU A 117 -8.09 -5.23 7.45
CA GLU A 117 -9.42 -4.68 7.24
C GLU A 117 -9.34 -3.59 6.16
N HIS A 118 -10.29 -3.63 5.22
CA HIS A 118 -10.42 -2.57 4.24
C HIS A 118 -10.82 -1.24 4.94
N PRO A 119 -10.20 -0.10 4.57
CA PRO A 119 -10.30 1.15 5.34
C PRO A 119 -11.72 1.76 5.35
N TRP A 120 -12.54 1.45 4.35
CA TRP A 120 -13.92 1.96 4.22
C TRP A 120 -14.99 0.89 4.40
N ASP A 121 -14.64 -0.39 4.34
CA ASP A 121 -15.62 -1.48 4.35
C ASP A 121 -15.14 -2.59 5.28
N THR A 122 -15.63 -2.56 6.51
CA THR A 122 -15.24 -3.54 7.54
C THR A 122 -15.75 -4.96 7.24
N ALA A 123 -16.64 -5.14 6.26
CA ALA A 123 -17.06 -6.46 5.79
C ALA A 123 -16.09 -7.08 4.78
N VAL A 124 -15.17 -6.27 4.21
CA VAL A 124 -14.16 -6.74 3.26
C VAL A 124 -12.83 -6.94 3.98
N GLU A 125 -12.34 -8.17 3.89
CA GLU A 125 -10.99 -8.53 4.31
C GLU A 125 -10.06 -8.46 3.11
N GLU A 126 -8.89 -7.87 3.32
CA GLU A 126 -7.83 -7.79 2.33
C GLU A 126 -6.68 -8.68 2.75
N LEU A 127 -6.20 -9.48 1.81
CA LEU A 127 -5.06 -10.35 2.03
C LEU A 127 -3.79 -9.68 1.53
N VAL A 128 -2.74 -9.74 2.35
CA VAL A 128 -1.40 -9.41 1.91
C VAL A 128 -0.88 -10.55 1.05
N ILE A 129 -0.45 -10.24 -0.17
CA ILE A 129 0.08 -11.18 -1.16
C ILE A 129 1.45 -10.72 -1.65
N LEU A 130 2.23 -11.65 -2.18
CA LEU A 130 3.53 -11.34 -2.78
C LEU A 130 3.36 -10.96 -4.24
N GLY A 131 4.09 -9.94 -4.69
CA GLY A 131 4.15 -9.58 -6.10
C GLY A 131 5.48 -8.97 -6.50
N ASP A 132 6.00 -9.43 -7.65
CA ASP A 132 7.31 -9.02 -8.16
C ASP A 132 7.31 -7.63 -8.82
N HIS A 133 6.12 -7.04 -9.02
CA HIS A 133 5.95 -5.72 -9.60
C HIS A 133 6.08 -4.58 -8.58
N VAL A 134 6.22 -4.92 -7.29
CA VAL A 134 6.38 -3.92 -6.24
C VAL A 134 7.82 -3.44 -6.24
N THR A 135 8.01 -2.13 -6.36
CA THR A 135 9.32 -1.47 -6.26
C THR A 135 9.35 -0.49 -5.10
N THR A 136 10.56 -0.11 -4.68
CA THR A 136 10.81 0.91 -3.65
C THR A 136 11.06 2.30 -4.24
N ASP A 137 10.94 2.47 -5.55
CA ASP A 137 11.22 3.75 -6.23
C ASP A 137 10.20 4.85 -5.88
N SER A 138 8.97 4.47 -5.51
CA SER A 138 7.90 5.42 -5.22
C SER A 138 6.80 4.83 -4.34
N GLY A 139 6.16 5.70 -3.55
CA GLY A 139 5.05 5.33 -2.67
C GLY A 139 5.52 4.85 -1.31
N THR A 140 5.03 3.68 -0.88
CA THR A 140 5.32 3.06 0.43
C THR A 140 5.96 1.68 0.32
N GLY A 141 6.20 1.20 -0.90
CA GLY A 141 6.61 -0.19 -1.18
C GLY A 141 5.50 -1.20 -0.93
N ILE A 142 4.24 -0.76 -0.82
CA ILE A 142 3.05 -1.60 -0.65
C ILE A 142 2.00 -1.07 -1.62
N VAL A 143 1.47 -1.96 -2.46
CA VAL A 143 0.57 -1.61 -3.56
C VAL A 143 -0.77 -2.29 -3.33
N HIS A 144 -1.87 -1.55 -3.34
CA HIS A 144 -3.19 -2.17 -3.27
C HIS A 144 -3.56 -2.85 -4.59
N THR A 145 -4.38 -3.89 -4.51
CA THR A 145 -4.80 -4.69 -5.65
C THR A 145 -6.30 -4.60 -5.82
N ALA A 146 -6.72 -3.87 -6.84
CA ALA A 146 -8.10 -3.74 -7.28
C ALA A 146 -8.28 -4.41 -8.65
N PRO A 147 -8.76 -5.67 -8.74
CA PRO A 147 -8.85 -6.44 -9.99
C PRO A 147 -10.05 -6.05 -10.88
N GLY A 148 -10.50 -4.79 -10.81
CA GLY A 148 -11.68 -4.27 -11.51
C GLY A 148 -11.42 -3.72 -12.89
#